data_AF-A0A7I7MMA1-F1
#
_entry.id   AF-A0A7I7MMA1-F1
#
_cell.length_a   1.000
_cell.length_b   1.000
_cell.length_c   1.000
_cell.angle_alpha   90.00
_cell.angle_beta   90.00
_cell.angle_gamma   90.00
#
_symmetry.space_group_name_H-M   'P 1'
#
loop_
_entity.id
_entity.type
_entity.pdbx_description
1 polymer ?
#
loop_
_entity_poly.entity_id
_entity_poly.type
_entity_poly.pdbx_seq_one_letter_code
_entity_poly.pdbx_strand_id
1 'polypeptide(L)'
;MDSLVSATAGKLKGPRSSERVAEVDPAVAQARKELEAGDFVAARKSYEAILDANPGSVEAKAAIRQIDFLTRATARRPDAVWVADAAPNDIEAALAAADVQVLNQDVSAAFERLIALVRRTSGDERTRVRTRLVELFELFDPADPEVVAGRRNLANALY
;
A
#
# COMPACT_ATOMS: atom_id res chain seq x y z
N MET A 1 -15.30 69.54 -7.16
CA MET A 1 -15.17 68.09 -6.89
C MET A 1 -14.04 67.91 -5.90
N ASP A 2 -14.24 68.45 -4.70
CA ASP A 2 -13.34 68.34 -3.56
C ASP A 2 -14.25 67.88 -2.43
N SER A 3 -14.18 66.60 -2.11
CA SER A 3 -14.93 65.99 -1.02
C SER A 3 -14.21 64.71 -0.63
N LEU A 4 -13.64 64.73 0.58
CA LEU A 4 -13.69 63.65 1.59
C LEU A 4 -13.30 62.26 1.05
N VAL A 5 -12.23 61.62 1.50
CA VAL A 5 -12.18 60.95 2.82
C VAL A 5 -10.73 60.67 3.21
N SER A 6 -10.27 61.33 4.27
CA SER A 6 -9.32 60.74 5.22
C SER A 6 -10.10 59.77 6.11
N ALA A 7 -9.89 58.47 5.94
CA ALA A 7 -10.13 57.44 6.96
C ALA A 7 -9.78 56.05 6.39
N THR A 8 -8.55 55.59 6.59
CA THR A 8 -8.21 54.18 6.89
C THR A 8 -6.75 54.08 7.31
N ALA A 9 -6.36 54.90 8.30
CA ALA A 9 -5.27 54.53 9.17
C ALA A 9 -5.77 53.40 10.11
N GLY A 10 -5.34 52.16 9.84
CA GLY A 10 -5.47 51.02 10.74
C GLY A 10 -6.78 50.22 10.63
N LYS A 11 -6.65 48.90 10.79
CA LYS A 11 -7.67 47.82 10.61
C LYS A 11 -7.79 47.46 9.12
N LEU A 12 -7.06 46.49 8.59
CA LEU A 12 -7.21 45.07 8.89
C LEU A 12 -5.86 44.38 8.64
N LYS A 13 -5.13 44.12 9.73
CA LYS A 13 -4.15 43.03 9.77
C LYS A 13 -4.99 41.76 9.67
N GLY A 14 -5.34 41.37 8.45
CA GLY A 14 -5.98 40.07 8.20
C GLY A 14 -5.13 39.02 8.88
N PRO A 15 -5.73 37.96 9.47
CA PRO A 15 -4.92 36.90 10.03
C PRO A 15 -3.99 36.47 8.90
N ARG A 16 -2.67 36.59 9.14
CA ARG A 16 -1.75 35.67 8.49
C ARG A 16 -2.31 34.33 8.94
N SER A 17 -3.08 33.68 8.08
CA SER A 17 -3.22 32.24 8.11
C SER A 17 -1.78 31.79 7.98
N SER A 18 -1.16 31.60 9.15
CA SER A 18 0.10 30.90 9.26
C SER A 18 -0.08 29.68 8.38
N GLU A 19 0.63 29.63 7.26
CA GLU A 19 1.11 28.38 6.70
C GLU A 19 1.86 27.69 7.83
N ARG A 20 1.11 27.10 8.75
CA ARG A 20 1.54 25.95 9.49
C ARG A 20 1.65 24.91 8.39
N VAL A 21 2.83 24.84 7.78
CA VAL A 21 3.38 23.58 7.33
C VAL A 21 3.05 22.63 8.48
N ALA A 22 2.08 21.74 8.27
CA ALA A 22 1.66 20.84 9.33
C ALA A 22 2.91 20.07 9.73
N GLU A 23 3.45 20.39 10.91
CA GLU A 23 4.65 19.76 11.42
C GLU A 23 4.33 18.26 11.50
N VAL A 24 5.09 17.46 10.75
CA VAL A 24 4.87 16.01 10.70
C VAL A 24 5.01 15.49 12.12
N ASP A 25 4.04 14.72 12.59
CA ASP A 25 4.09 14.08 13.90
C ASP A 25 5.45 13.37 14.08
N PRO A 26 6.22 13.68 15.14
CA PRO A 26 7.53 13.07 15.36
C PRO A 26 7.51 11.53 15.33
N ALA A 27 6.42 10.90 15.76
CA ALA A 27 6.26 9.45 15.70
C ALA A 27 6.19 8.96 14.24
N VAL A 28 5.43 9.67 13.39
CA VAL A 28 5.34 9.37 11.95
C VAL A 28 6.69 9.60 11.27
N ALA A 29 7.38 10.70 11.60
CA ALA A 29 8.69 10.99 11.05
C ALA A 29 9.74 9.92 11.41
N GLN A 30 9.70 9.40 12.64
CA GLN A 30 10.57 8.30 13.06
C GLN A 30 10.24 7.00 12.33
N ALA A 31 8.96 6.62 12.24
CA ALA A 31 8.53 5.41 11.53
C ALA A 31 8.93 5.42 10.05
N ARG A 32 8.83 6.58 9.38
CA ARG A 32 9.29 6.77 8.00
C ARG A 32 10.79 6.55 7.86
N LYS A 33 11.61 7.08 8.78
CA LYS A 33 13.06 6.89 8.77
C LYS A 33 13.45 5.41 8.93
N GLU A 34 12.77 4.69 9.80
CA GLU A 34 12.99 3.25 9.99
C GLU A 34 12.65 2.47 8.72
N LEU A 35 11.55 2.81 8.05
CA LEU A 35 11.16 2.21 6.77
C LEU A 35 12.18 2.52 5.67
N GLU A 36 12.61 3.78 5.54
CA GLU A 36 13.63 4.21 4.57
C GLU A 36 14.98 3.53 4.81
N ALA A 37 15.33 3.25 6.07
CA ALA A 37 16.54 2.51 6.43
C ALA A 37 16.42 0.99 6.19
N GLY A 38 15.24 0.50 5.81
CA GLY A 38 14.96 -0.93 5.64
C GLY A 38 14.79 -1.69 6.95
N ASP A 39 14.67 -1.02 8.09
CA ASP A 39 14.35 -1.65 9.38
C ASP A 39 12.84 -1.89 9.47
N PHE A 40 12.38 -2.87 8.71
CA PHE A 40 10.97 -3.22 8.60
C PHE A 40 10.36 -3.62 9.95
N VAL A 41 11.15 -4.23 10.84
CA VAL A 41 10.67 -4.65 12.16
C VAL A 41 10.42 -3.43 13.05
N ALA A 42 11.38 -2.50 13.13
CA ALA A 42 11.20 -1.27 13.89
C ALA A 42 10.08 -0.42 13.30
N ALA A 43 10.09 -0.21 11.97
CA ALA A 43 9.09 0.60 11.28
C ALA A 43 7.68 0.08 11.51
N ARG A 44 7.48 -1.25 11.42
CA ARG A 44 6.17 -1.87 11.66
C ARG A 44 5.66 -1.57 13.06
N LYS A 45 6.51 -1.77 14.08
CA LYS A 45 6.18 -1.50 15.47
C LYS A 45 5.82 -0.03 15.70
N SER A 46 6.56 0.89 15.08
CA SER A 46 6.29 2.33 15.16
C SER A 46 4.96 2.70 14.52
N TYR A 47 4.65 2.16 13.33
CA TYR A 47 3.35 2.38 12.69
C TYR A 47 2.18 1.71 13.41
N GLU A 48 2.39 0.56 14.06
CA GLU A 48 1.39 -0.06 14.93
C GLU A 48 1.07 0.83 16.13
N ALA A 49 2.08 1.39 16.80
CA ALA A 49 1.86 2.33 17.90
C ALA A 49 1.08 3.59 17.46
N ILE A 50 1.36 4.10 16.26
CA ILE A 50 0.59 5.21 15.66
C ILE A 50 -0.87 4.79 15.43
N LEU A 51 -1.09 3.57 14.96
CA LEU A 51 -2.44 3.05 14.70
C LEU A 51 -3.23 2.78 15.98
N ASP A 52 -2.57 2.32 17.04
CA ASP A 52 -3.18 2.12 18.36
C ASP A 52 -3.65 3.46 18.96
N ALA A 53 -2.84 4.52 18.79
CA ALA A 53 -3.20 5.87 19.23
C ALA A 53 -4.25 6.54 18.31
N ASN A 54 -4.20 6.23 17.01
CA ASN A 54 -5.14 6.74 16.02
C ASN A 54 -5.59 5.62 15.05
N PRO A 55 -6.64 4.86 15.39
CA PRO A 55 -7.17 3.78 14.55
C PRO A 55 -7.67 4.25 13.18
N GLY A 56 -7.89 5.55 13.00
CA GLY A 56 -8.29 6.18 11.75
C GLY A 56 -7.12 6.53 10.81
N SER A 57 -5.86 6.34 11.24
CA SER A 57 -4.68 6.73 10.46
C SER A 57 -4.58 5.94 9.15
N VAL A 58 -4.88 6.62 8.04
CA VAL A 58 -4.77 6.05 6.69
C VAL A 58 -3.32 5.74 6.35
N GLU A 59 -2.41 6.65 6.71
CA GLU A 59 -0.98 6.48 6.46
C GLU A 59 -0.42 5.27 7.21
N ALA A 60 -0.70 5.11 8.51
CA ALA A 60 -0.17 3.98 9.27
C ALA A 60 -0.68 2.64 8.74
N LYS A 61 -1.97 2.58 8.35
CA LYS A 61 -2.54 1.39 7.71
C LYS A 61 -1.83 1.07 6.39
N ALA A 62 -1.61 2.07 5.53
CA ALA A 62 -0.93 1.88 4.26
C ALA A 62 0.53 1.44 4.46
N ALA A 63 1.24 2.08 5.40
CA ALA A 63 2.63 1.75 5.71
C ALA A 63 2.78 0.31 6.23
N ILE A 64 1.88 -0.16 7.11
CA ILE A 64 1.89 -1.54 7.59
C ILE A 64 1.72 -2.53 6.42
N ARG A 65 0.83 -2.27 5.46
CA ARG A 65 0.69 -3.15 4.27
C ARG A 65 1.95 -3.18 3.43
N GLN A 66 2.54 -2.01 3.20
CA GLN A 66 3.79 -1.87 2.46
C GLN A 66 4.92 -2.65 3.16
N ILE A 67 5.03 -2.53 4.48
CA ILE A 67 6.05 -3.23 5.28
C ILE A 67 5.83 -4.74 5.26
N ASP A 68 4.59 -5.20 5.44
CA ASP A 68 4.25 -6.63 5.39
C ASP A 68 4.58 -7.21 4.00
N PHE A 69 4.33 -6.44 2.94
CA PHE A 69 4.74 -6.81 1.57
C PHE A 69 6.26 -6.86 1.42
N LEU A 70 6.98 -5.79 1.75
CA LEU A 70 8.44 -5.72 1.59
C LEU A 70 9.14 -6.82 2.40
N THR A 71 8.69 -7.08 3.62
CA THR A 71 9.22 -8.17 4.47
C THR A 71 9.10 -9.52 3.78
N ARG A 72 7.95 -9.83 3.17
CA ARG A 72 7.76 -11.09 2.45
C ARG A 72 8.54 -11.13 1.14
N ALA A 73 8.44 -10.08 0.33
CA ALA A 73 8.99 -10.04 -1.02
C ALA A 73 10.52 -10.10 -1.02
N THR A 74 11.16 -9.38 -0.10
CA THR A 74 12.63 -9.37 0.02
C THR A 74 13.20 -10.66 0.60
N ALA A 75 12.38 -11.46 1.29
CA ALA A 75 12.75 -12.78 1.78
C ALA A 75 12.58 -13.90 0.74
N ARG A 76 12.01 -13.60 -0.45
CA ARG A 76 11.82 -14.62 -1.50
C ARG A 76 13.11 -14.94 -2.21
N ARG A 77 13.16 -16.15 -2.76
CA ARG A 77 14.26 -16.58 -3.61
C ARG A 77 14.28 -15.77 -4.91
N PRO A 78 15.46 -15.41 -5.45
CA PRO A 78 15.55 -14.71 -6.74
C PRO A 78 14.92 -15.50 -7.91
N ASP A 79 14.90 -16.83 -7.82
CA ASP A 79 14.35 -17.74 -8.85
C ASP A 79 12.88 -18.11 -8.64
N ALA A 80 12.15 -17.43 -7.74
CA ALA A 80 10.78 -17.82 -7.37
C ALA A 80 9.82 -17.93 -8.56
N VAL A 81 9.96 -17.04 -9.56
CA VAL A 81 9.15 -17.09 -10.80
C VAL A 81 9.39 -18.39 -11.56
N TRP A 82 10.65 -18.77 -11.77
CA TRP A 82 11.01 -20.01 -12.46
C TRP A 82 10.51 -21.26 -11.71
N VAL A 83 10.64 -21.26 -10.38
CA VAL A 83 10.12 -22.34 -9.53
C VAL A 83 8.60 -22.49 -9.68
N ALA A 84 7.87 -21.36 -9.68
CA ALA A 84 6.42 -21.37 -9.85
C ALA A 84 5.97 -21.79 -11.25
N ASP A 85 6.75 -21.46 -12.28
CA ASP A 85 6.46 -21.88 -13.67
C ASP A 85 6.69 -23.38 -13.87
N ALA A 86 7.67 -23.96 -13.17
CA ALA A 86 7.89 -25.41 -13.16
C ALA A 86 6.81 -26.19 -12.38
N ALA A 87 6.11 -25.53 -11.45
CA ALA A 87 5.08 -26.12 -10.60
C ALA A 87 3.81 -25.24 -10.55
N PRO A 88 3.04 -25.12 -11.65
CA PRO A 88 1.96 -24.14 -11.76
C PRO A 88 0.80 -24.33 -10.77
N ASN A 89 0.67 -25.51 -10.17
CA ASN A 89 -0.34 -25.81 -9.15
C ASN A 89 0.16 -25.63 -7.71
N ASP A 90 1.46 -25.38 -7.51
CA ASP A 90 2.02 -25.11 -6.20
C ASP A 90 1.64 -23.70 -5.74
N ILE A 91 0.79 -23.63 -4.72
CA ILE A 91 0.29 -22.37 -4.18
C ILE A 91 1.42 -21.55 -3.57
N GLU A 92 2.35 -22.16 -2.83
CA GLU A 92 3.44 -21.42 -2.20
C GLU A 92 4.38 -20.82 -3.22
N ALA A 93 4.72 -21.61 -4.24
CA ALA A 93 5.56 -21.13 -5.33
C ALA A 93 4.89 -19.96 -6.05
N ALA A 94 3.59 -20.07 -6.35
CA ALA A 94 2.85 -19.01 -7.01
C ALA A 94 2.75 -17.72 -6.17
N LEU A 95 2.54 -17.84 -4.84
CA LEU A 95 2.53 -16.70 -3.93
C LEU A 95 3.91 -16.03 -3.84
N ALA A 96 4.99 -16.81 -3.76
CA ALA A 96 6.35 -16.29 -3.75
C ALA A 96 6.72 -15.60 -5.07
N ALA A 97 6.32 -16.17 -6.21
CA ALA A 97 6.51 -15.56 -7.51
C ALA A 97 5.76 -14.23 -7.63
N ALA A 98 4.50 -14.17 -7.18
CA ALA A 98 3.72 -12.94 -7.19
C ALA A 98 4.37 -11.83 -6.36
N ASP A 99 4.93 -12.16 -5.19
CA ASP A 99 5.67 -11.19 -4.38
C ASP A 99 6.90 -10.62 -5.14
N VAL A 100 7.69 -11.49 -5.78
CA VAL A 100 8.86 -11.09 -6.59
C VAL A 100 8.46 -10.27 -7.81
N GLN A 101 7.37 -10.65 -8.49
CA GLN A 101 6.85 -9.94 -9.65
C GLN A 101 6.43 -8.51 -9.28
N VAL A 102 5.65 -8.33 -8.19
CA VAL A 102 5.28 -6.99 -7.71
C VAL A 102 6.51 -6.18 -7.29
N LEU A 103 7.49 -6.80 -6.62
CA LEU A 103 8.74 -6.12 -6.22
C LEU A 103 9.52 -5.61 -7.44
N ASN A 104 9.47 -6.35 -8.54
CA ASN A 104 10.09 -6.00 -9.83
C ASN A 104 9.18 -5.18 -10.75
N GLN A 105 8.06 -4.66 -10.23
CA GLN A 105 7.07 -3.85 -10.96
C GLN A 105 6.34 -4.60 -12.10
N ASP A 106 6.36 -5.93 -12.11
CA ASP A 106 5.57 -6.78 -13.01
C ASP A 106 4.21 -7.14 -12.37
N VAL A 107 3.40 -6.10 -12.14
CA VAL A 107 2.15 -6.18 -11.36
C VAL A 107 1.09 -7.01 -12.09
N SER A 108 0.89 -6.75 -13.39
CA SER A 108 0.00 -7.53 -14.25
C SER A 108 0.27 -9.03 -14.16
N ALA A 109 1.53 -9.48 -14.29
CA ALA A 109 1.84 -10.90 -14.25
C ALA A 109 1.61 -11.52 -12.86
N ALA A 110 1.86 -10.77 -11.78
CA ALA A 110 1.54 -11.21 -10.42
C ALA A 110 0.04 -11.44 -10.24
N PHE A 111 -0.79 -10.47 -10.68
CA PHE A 111 -2.24 -10.57 -10.57
C PHE A 111 -2.79 -11.71 -11.43
N GLU A 112 -2.36 -11.83 -12.68
CA GLU A 112 -2.78 -12.91 -13.58
C GLU A 112 -2.47 -14.29 -13.00
N ARG A 113 -1.27 -14.47 -12.43
CA ARG A 113 -0.85 -15.73 -11.79
C ARG A 113 -1.79 -16.13 -10.66
N LEU A 114 -2.09 -15.19 -9.75
CA LEU A 114 -2.96 -15.47 -8.61
C LEU A 114 -4.43 -15.65 -9.01
N ILE A 115 -4.92 -14.87 -9.98
CA ILE A 115 -6.29 -15.04 -10.50
C ILE A 115 -6.45 -16.41 -11.15
N ALA A 116 -5.47 -16.86 -11.94
CA ALA A 116 -5.48 -18.20 -12.51
C ALA A 116 -5.53 -19.26 -11.40
N LEU A 117 -4.82 -19.05 -10.28
CA LEU A 117 -4.80 -19.97 -9.14
C LEU A 117 -6.13 -19.99 -8.39
N VAL A 118 -6.80 -18.84 -8.24
CA VAL A 118 -8.16 -18.75 -7.69
C VAL A 118 -9.15 -19.59 -8.50
N ARG A 119 -9.05 -19.61 -9.83
CA ARG A 119 -9.95 -20.40 -10.70
C ARG A 119 -9.83 -21.92 -10.49
N ARG A 120 -8.62 -22.40 -10.18
CA ARG A 120 -8.33 -23.85 -10.05
C ARG A 120 -8.40 -24.39 -8.62
N THR A 121 -8.36 -23.51 -7.61
CA THR A 121 -8.39 -23.91 -6.20
C THR A 121 -9.80 -23.85 -5.63
N SER A 122 -10.00 -24.50 -4.48
CA SER A 122 -11.27 -24.47 -3.75
C SER A 122 -11.05 -24.38 -2.24
N GLY A 123 -12.13 -24.24 -1.46
CA GLY A 123 -12.06 -24.19 0.01
C GLY A 123 -11.03 -23.20 0.57
N ASP A 124 -10.21 -23.69 1.50
CA ASP A 124 -9.19 -22.90 2.21
C ASP A 124 -8.06 -22.46 1.28
N GLU A 125 -7.69 -23.27 0.29
CA GLU A 125 -6.67 -22.92 -0.70
C GLU A 125 -7.09 -21.69 -1.51
N ARG A 126 -8.32 -21.68 -2.04
CA ARG A 126 -8.86 -20.54 -2.78
C ARG A 126 -8.97 -19.30 -1.89
N THR A 127 -9.37 -19.49 -0.63
CA THR A 127 -9.43 -18.40 0.35
C THR A 127 -8.07 -17.77 0.55
N ARG A 128 -7.04 -18.59 0.74
CA ARG A 128 -5.66 -18.15 0.94
C ARG A 128 -5.12 -17.34 -0.24
N VAL A 129 -5.31 -17.84 -1.46
CA VAL A 129 -4.85 -17.18 -2.70
C VAL A 129 -5.58 -15.86 -2.89
N ARG A 130 -6.91 -15.84 -2.69
CA ARG A 130 -7.72 -14.62 -2.78
C ARG A 130 -7.26 -13.57 -1.76
N THR A 131 -6.99 -13.97 -0.52
CA THR A 131 -6.50 -13.04 0.52
C THR A 131 -5.19 -12.39 0.09
N ARG A 132 -4.21 -13.17 -0.40
CA ARG A 132 -2.94 -12.62 -0.90
C ARG A 132 -3.14 -11.67 -2.08
N LEU A 133 -4.02 -12.01 -3.03
CA LEU A 133 -4.31 -11.13 -4.17
C LEU A 133 -4.94 -9.81 -3.72
N VAL A 134 -5.86 -9.83 -2.76
CA VAL A 134 -6.47 -8.61 -2.19
C VAL A 134 -5.42 -7.77 -1.47
N GLU A 135 -4.56 -8.39 -0.66
CA GLU A 135 -3.45 -7.69 0.01
C GLU A 135 -2.50 -7.02 -0.99
N LEU A 136 -2.25 -7.63 -2.15
CA LEU A 136 -1.46 -7.00 -3.21
C LEU A 136 -2.20 -5.85 -3.89
N PHE A 137 -3.52 -5.94 -4.12
CA PHE A 137 -4.30 -4.80 -4.65
C PHE A 137 -4.27 -3.58 -3.72
N GLU A 138 -4.19 -3.79 -2.42
CA GLU A 138 -4.19 -2.72 -1.42
C GLU A 138 -2.86 -1.94 -1.33
N LEU A 139 -1.83 -2.35 -2.08
CA LEU A 139 -0.57 -1.62 -2.22
C LEU A 139 -0.65 -0.44 -3.20
N PHE A 140 -1.71 -0.38 -4.00
CA PHE A 140 -1.87 0.56 -5.11
C PHE A 140 -3.06 1.47 -4.89
N ASP A 141 -3.13 2.54 -5.69
CA ASP A 141 -4.34 3.37 -5.76
C ASP A 141 -5.53 2.50 -6.24
N PRO A 142 -6.71 2.56 -5.61
CA PRO A 142 -7.88 1.80 -6.06
C PRO A 142 -8.32 2.10 -7.50
N ALA A 143 -7.97 3.27 -8.04
CA ALA A 143 -8.25 3.69 -9.41
C ALA A 143 -7.14 3.30 -10.41
N ASP A 144 -6.06 2.66 -9.94
CA ASP A 144 -5.01 2.14 -10.82
C ASP A 144 -5.61 1.17 -11.86
N PRO A 145 -5.30 1.32 -13.17
CA PRO A 145 -5.86 0.46 -14.22
C PRO A 145 -5.62 -1.04 -14.02
N GLU A 146 -4.45 -1.43 -13.51
CA GLU A 146 -4.10 -2.83 -13.24
C GLU A 146 -4.92 -3.38 -12.07
N VAL A 147 -5.15 -2.57 -11.03
CA VAL A 147 -6.02 -2.93 -9.90
C VAL A 147 -7.47 -3.08 -10.32
N VAL A 148 -7.99 -2.13 -11.10
CA VAL A 148 -9.37 -2.16 -11.61
C VAL A 148 -9.59 -3.41 -12.47
N ALA A 149 -8.66 -3.69 -13.40
CA ALA A 149 -8.70 -4.89 -14.22
C ALA A 149 -8.61 -6.17 -13.38
N GLY A 150 -7.67 -6.21 -12.43
CA GLY A 150 -7.45 -7.34 -11.52
C GLY A 150 -8.68 -7.66 -10.67
N ARG A 151 -9.33 -6.66 -10.06
CA ARG A 151 -10.55 -6.84 -9.25
C ARG A 151 -11.71 -7.38 -10.08
N ARG A 152 -11.90 -6.86 -11.30
CA ARG A 152 -12.90 -7.38 -12.25
C ARG A 152 -12.62 -8.83 -12.62
N ASN A 153 -11.37 -9.16 -12.92
CA ASN A 153 -10.97 -10.52 -13.30
C ASN A 153 -11.09 -11.51 -12.13
N LEU A 154 -10.80 -11.08 -10.89
CA LEU A 154 -11.03 -11.86 -9.68
C LEU A 154 -12.52 -12.14 -9.46
N ALA A 155 -13.38 -11.12 -9.61
CA ALA A 155 -14.83 -11.33 -9.50
C ALA A 155 -15.30 -12.40 -10.50
N ASN A 156 -14.87 -12.31 -11.77
CA ASN A 156 -15.18 -13.30 -12.79
C ASN A 156 -14.59 -14.69 -12.53
N ALA A 157 -13.54 -14.82 -11.71
CA ALA A 157 -12.94 -16.10 -11.36
C ALA A 157 -13.69 -16.84 -10.23
N LEU A 158 -14.64 -16.18 -9.57
CA LEU A 158 -15.40 -16.72 -8.44
C LEU A 158 -16.80 -17.22 -8.82
N TYR A 159 -17.25 -16.96 -10.06
CA TYR A 159 -18.48 -17.46 -10.65
C TYR A 159 -18.17 -18.57 -11.66
#